data_AF-A0A561SV25-F1
#
_entry.id   AF-A0A561SV25-F1
#
_cell.length_a   1.000
_cell.length_b   1.000
_cell.length_c   1.000
_cell.angle_alpha   90.00
_cell.angle_beta   90.00
_cell.angle_gamma   90.00
#
_symmetry.space_group_name_H-M   'P 1'
#
loop_
_entity.id
_entity.type
_entity.pdbx_description
1 polymer ?
#
loop_
_entity_poly.entity_id
_entity_poly.type
_entity_poly.pdbx_seq_one_letter_code
_entity_poly.pdbx_strand_id
1 'polypeptide(L)'
;MLDVIGPSGIAGQLARMPDVVARLLAEHVPDRKGRCRGCGFPGTGTPHVPSPCALWLVAEAASRIARHGHDGSRPMAEALTRRLVPRLPGRAG
;
A
#
# COMPACT_ATOMS: atom_id res chain seq x y z
N MET A 1 -9.89 -12.27 -1.08
CA MET A 1 -9.10 -11.59 -2.15
C MET A 1 -8.90 -10.10 -1.85
N LEU A 2 -9.86 -9.42 -1.23
CA LEU A 2 -9.72 -8.03 -0.76
C LEU A 2 -8.55 -7.85 0.24
N ASP A 3 -8.20 -8.89 1.00
CA ASP A 3 -7.15 -8.86 2.02
C ASP A 3 -5.74 -8.64 1.46
N VAL A 4 -5.48 -9.04 0.20
CA VAL A 4 -4.14 -8.91 -0.43
C VAL A 4 -3.83 -7.45 -0.81
N ILE A 5 -4.85 -6.69 -1.20
CA ILE A 5 -4.73 -5.30 -1.68
C ILE A 5 -5.07 -4.29 -0.55
N GLY A 6 -5.54 -4.77 0.60
CA GLY A 6 -5.83 -3.96 1.78
C GLY A 6 -4.59 -3.46 2.55
N PRO A 7 -4.79 -2.59 3.56
CA PRO A 7 -3.71 -1.98 4.35
C PRO A 7 -2.90 -2.97 5.20
N SER A 8 -3.44 -4.16 5.47
CA SER A 8 -2.71 -5.26 6.14
C SER A 8 -2.12 -6.28 5.15
N GLY A 9 -2.41 -6.14 3.86
CA GLY A 9 -1.96 -7.03 2.79
C GLY A 9 -0.64 -6.59 2.15
N ILE A 10 -0.31 -7.18 0.99
CA ILE A 10 0.91 -6.87 0.22
C ILE A 10 0.95 -5.37 -0.12
N ALA A 11 -0.19 -4.75 -0.44
CA ALA A 11 -0.24 -3.30 -0.71
C ALA A 11 0.19 -2.47 0.51
N GLY A 12 -0.23 -2.86 1.72
CA GLY A 12 0.20 -2.23 2.96
C GLY A 12 1.69 -2.40 3.27
N GLN A 13 2.26 -3.56 2.94
CA GLN A 13 3.71 -3.79 3.04
C GLN A 13 4.48 -2.90 2.04
N LEU A 14 4.07 -2.89 0.77
CA LEU A 14 4.71 -2.14 -0.30
C LEU A 14 4.62 -0.63 -0.11
N ALA A 15 3.56 -0.14 0.51
CA ALA A 15 3.39 1.28 0.75
C ALA A 15 4.43 1.87 1.73
N ARG A 16 5.13 1.04 2.51
CA ARG A 16 6.32 1.41 3.30
C ARG A 16 7.61 1.42 2.48
N MET A 17 7.54 1.10 1.18
CA MET A 17 8.66 0.99 0.24
C MET A 17 8.41 1.92 -0.98
N PRO A 18 8.45 3.25 -0.81
CA PRO A 18 8.03 4.21 -1.83
C PRO A 18 8.80 4.08 -3.14
N ASP A 19 10.11 3.79 -3.08
CA ASP A 19 10.94 3.57 -4.28
C ASP A 19 10.50 2.35 -5.09
N VAL A 20 10.11 1.26 -4.41
CA VAL A 20 9.59 0.05 -5.07
C VAL A 20 8.24 0.33 -5.71
N VAL A 21 7.35 1.05 -5.03
CA VAL A 21 6.04 1.45 -5.58
C VAL A 21 6.22 2.32 -6.82
N ALA A 22 7.10 3.32 -6.75
CA ALA A 22 7.41 4.19 -7.89
C ALA A 22 7.95 3.40 -9.08
N ARG A 23 8.88 2.47 -8.81
CA ARG A 23 9.45 1.62 -9.85
C ARG A 23 8.42 0.69 -10.49
N LEU A 24 7.58 0.04 -9.70
CA LEU A 24 6.51 -0.81 -10.21
C LEU A 24 5.54 -0.04 -11.11
N LEU A 25 5.14 1.17 -10.70
CA LEU A 25 4.24 2.00 -11.51
C LEU A 25 4.89 2.49 -12.82
N ALA A 26 6.20 2.75 -12.81
CA ALA A 26 6.93 3.19 -13.99
C ALA A 26 7.21 2.04 -14.99
N GLU A 27 7.52 0.85 -14.48
CA GLU A 27 7.88 -0.32 -15.30
C GLU A 27 6.63 -1.05 -15.84
N HIS A 28 5.56 -1.14 -15.05
CA HIS A 28 4.34 -1.89 -15.40
C HIS A 28 3.28 -1.03 -16.09
N VAL A 29 3.65 -0.44 -17.22
CA VAL A 29 2.77 0.42 -18.04
C VAL A 29 2.30 -0.28 -19.31
N PRO A 30 1.18 0.16 -19.93
CA PRO A 30 0.68 -0.44 -21.17
C PRO A 30 1.65 -0.28 -22.35
N ASP A 31 1.73 -1.32 -23.20
CA ASP A 31 2.31 -1.30 -24.53
C ASP A 31 1.27 -0.81 -25.57
N ARG A 32 1.67 -0.70 -26.85
CA ARG A 32 0.77 -0.27 -27.94
C ARG A 32 -0.42 -1.22 -28.19
N LYS A 33 -0.42 -2.42 -27.62
CA LYS A 33 -1.47 -3.43 -27.75
C LYS A 33 -2.26 -3.63 -26.44
N GLY A 34 -2.11 -2.73 -25.47
CA GLY A 34 -2.82 -2.78 -24.18
C GLY A 34 -2.29 -3.83 -23.18
N ARG A 35 -1.06 -4.32 -23.38
CA ARG A 35 -0.43 -5.34 -22.51
C ARG A 35 0.64 -4.71 -21.65
N CYS A 36 0.92 -5.29 -20.49
CA CYS A 36 1.93 -4.75 -19.59
C CYS A 36 3.34 -4.96 -20.15
N ARG A 37 4.12 -3.87 -20.30
CA ARG A 37 5.52 -3.94 -20.74
C ARG A 37 6.42 -4.63 -19.72
N GLY A 38 6.26 -4.32 -18.44
CA GLY A 38 7.06 -4.90 -17.36
C GLY A 38 6.87 -6.41 -17.19
N CYS A 39 5.66 -6.93 -17.45
CA CYS A 39 5.40 -8.38 -17.39
C CYS A 39 5.97 -9.15 -18.59
N GLY A 40 6.23 -8.48 -19.72
CA GLY A 40 6.64 -9.11 -20.97
C GLY A 40 8.14 -9.38 -21.11
N PHE A 41 8.93 -9.33 -20.02
CA PHE A 41 10.38 -9.52 -20.12
C PHE A 41 10.70 -10.95 -20.62
N PRO A 42 11.44 -11.09 -21.74
CA PRO A 42 11.72 -12.40 -22.32
C PRO A 42 12.54 -13.26 -21.34
N GLY A 43 12.13 -14.52 -21.14
CA GLY A 43 12.84 -15.51 -20.33
C GLY A 43 12.36 -15.65 -18.88
N THR A 44 11.69 -14.65 -18.29
CA THR A 44 11.21 -14.71 -16.88
C THR A 44 9.86 -14.03 -16.64
N GLY A 45 9.28 -13.36 -17.64
CA GLY A 45 7.97 -12.71 -17.56
C GLY A 45 6.80 -13.61 -17.98
N THR A 46 5.58 -13.21 -17.62
CA THR A 46 4.36 -13.77 -18.22
C THR A 46 4.02 -12.94 -19.46
N PRO A 47 4.30 -13.44 -20.68
CA PRO A 47 4.00 -12.69 -21.89
C PRO A 47 2.49 -12.45 -22.01
N HIS A 48 2.15 -11.33 -22.64
CA HIS A 48 0.78 -10.95 -23.01
C HIS A 48 -0.18 -10.65 -21.85
N VAL A 49 0.32 -10.42 -20.64
CA VAL A 49 -0.52 -9.99 -19.51
C VAL A 49 -1.22 -8.66 -19.85
N PRO A 50 -2.55 -8.57 -19.70
CA PRO A 50 -3.28 -7.32 -19.95
C PRO A 50 -2.86 -6.23 -18.96
N SER A 51 -2.89 -4.98 -19.43
CA SER A 51 -2.72 -3.79 -18.57
C SER A 51 -4.10 -3.26 -18.16
N PRO A 52 -4.33 -2.89 -16.89
CA PRO A 52 -3.38 -2.93 -15.77
C PRO A 52 -3.14 -4.36 -15.26
N CYS A 53 -1.87 -4.71 -15.07
CA CYS A 53 -1.51 -6.01 -14.50
C CYS A 53 -1.63 -6.01 -12.97
N ALA A 54 -1.63 -7.19 -12.35
CA ALA A 54 -1.74 -7.34 -10.90
C ALA A 54 -0.68 -6.55 -10.11
N LEU A 55 0.58 -6.50 -10.59
CA LEU A 55 1.64 -5.72 -9.95
C LEU A 55 1.35 -4.22 -9.97
N TRP A 56 0.82 -3.71 -11.09
CA TRP A 56 0.40 -2.32 -11.18
C TRP A 56 -0.76 -2.03 -10.21
N LEU A 57 -1.77 -2.92 -10.13
CA LEU A 57 -2.92 -2.75 -9.24
C LEU A 57 -2.51 -2.72 -7.75
N VAL A 58 -1.59 -3.60 -7.35
CA VAL A 58 -1.07 -3.61 -5.97
C VAL A 58 -0.22 -2.36 -5.70
N ALA A 59 0.61 -1.92 -6.64
CA ALA A 59 1.41 -0.70 -6.50
C ALA A 59 0.52 0.56 -6.45
N GLU A 60 -0.55 0.61 -7.22
CA GLU A 60 -1.53 1.69 -7.19
C GLU A 60 -2.22 1.75 -5.82
N ALA A 61 -2.69 0.60 -5.31
CA ALA A 61 -3.26 0.50 -3.97
C ALA A 61 -2.26 0.92 -2.88
N ALA A 62 -1.01 0.46 -2.96
CA ALA A 62 0.06 0.87 -2.06
C ALA A 62 0.29 2.39 -2.10
N SER A 63 0.31 3.00 -3.29
CA SER A 63 0.44 4.45 -3.43
C SER A 63 -0.72 5.20 -2.78
N ARG A 64 -1.96 4.70 -2.91
CA ARG A 64 -3.13 5.28 -2.24
C ARG A 64 -3.00 5.18 -0.73
N ILE A 65 -2.60 4.02 -0.19
CA ILE A 65 -2.46 3.86 1.26
C ILE A 65 -1.32 4.77 1.80
N ALA A 66 -0.18 4.85 1.11
CA ALA A 66 0.92 5.72 1.51
C ALA A 66 0.52 7.21 1.56
N ARG A 67 -0.33 7.67 0.64
CA ARG A 67 -0.85 9.05 0.61
C ARG A 67 -1.86 9.34 1.73
N HIS A 68 -2.63 8.34 2.13
CA HIS A 68 -3.70 8.48 3.11
C HIS A 68 -3.30 8.05 4.53
N GLY A 69 -2.06 7.59 4.71
CA GLY A 69 -1.55 7.05 5.97
C GLY A 69 -2.03 5.61 6.21
N HIS A 70 -1.15 4.80 6.78
CA HIS A 70 -1.45 3.43 7.24
C HIS A 70 -2.17 3.40 8.59
N ASP A 71 -2.55 4.57 9.10
CA ASP A 71 -2.86 4.83 10.52
C ASP A 71 -4.22 4.24 10.98
N GLY A 72 -4.81 3.36 10.17
CA GLY A 72 -6.02 2.61 10.50
C GLY A 72 -5.80 1.36 11.35
N SER A 73 -4.57 1.05 11.77
CA SER A 73 -4.27 -0.17 12.56
C SER A 73 -3.32 0.12 13.74
N ARG A 74 -3.89 0.80 14.77
CA ARG A 74 -3.32 1.31 16.05
C ARG A 74 -2.53 2.63 15.91
N PRO A 75 -2.99 3.76 16.51
CA PRO A 75 -3.59 3.84 17.85
C PRO A 75 -4.81 4.79 17.99
N MET A 76 -5.99 4.45 17.44
CA MET A 76 -7.23 5.13 17.85
C MET A 76 -7.62 4.78 19.30
N ALA A 77 -7.36 3.54 19.74
CA ALA A 77 -7.56 3.14 21.13
C ALA A 77 -6.72 4.00 22.09
N GLU A 78 -5.42 4.20 21.84
CA GLU A 78 -4.56 4.99 22.73
C GLU A 78 -4.86 6.50 22.68
N ALA A 79 -5.22 7.03 21.50
CA ALA A 79 -5.65 8.42 21.38
C ALA A 79 -6.99 8.68 22.10
N LEU A 80 -7.90 7.71 22.11
CA LEU A 80 -9.14 7.77 22.89
C LEU A 80 -8.85 7.58 24.38
N THR A 81 -7.98 6.65 24.79
CA THR A 81 -7.58 6.49 26.20
C THR A 81 -6.95 7.77 26.75
N ARG A 82 -6.09 8.46 25.98
CA ARG A 82 -5.51 9.76 26.38
C ARG A 82 -6.54 10.88 26.54
N ARG A 83 -7.67 10.80 25.83
CA ARG A 83 -8.78 11.75 25.92
C ARG A 83 -9.79 11.38 27.00
N LEU A 84 -9.92 10.10 27.33
CA LEU A 84 -10.90 9.56 28.27
C LEU A 84 -10.36 9.35 29.69
N VAL A 85 -9.04 9.25 29.88
CA VAL A 85 -8.42 9.23 31.22
C VAL A 85 -8.34 10.68 31.73
N PRO A 86 -9.07 11.06 32.79
CA PRO A 86 -8.88 12.35 33.42
C PRO A 86 -7.45 12.42 33.96
N ARG A 87 -6.76 13.55 33.73
CA ARG A 87 -5.54 13.87 34.46
C ARG A 87 -5.92 14.03 35.94
N LEU A 88 -5.80 12.97 36.73
CA LEU A 88 -5.86 13.07 38.18
C LEU A 88 -4.72 14.01 38.61
N PRO A 89 -5.00 15.18 39.21
CA PRO A 89 -3.94 16.01 39.76
C PRO A 89 -3.27 15.23 40.89
N GLY A 90 -1.94 15.25 40.90
CA GLY A 90 -1.14 14.63 41.94
C GLY A 90 -1.55 15.13 43.32
N ARG A 91 -1.84 14.21 44.23
CA ARG A 91 -1.96 14.51 45.65
C ARG A 91 -0.61 15.04 46.14
N ALA A 92 -0.55 16.34 46.37
CA ALA A 92 0.47 16.96 47.21
C ALA A 92 0.01 16.88 48.67
N GLY A 93 0.94 16.50 49.56
CA GLY A 93 0.89 16.78 51.00
C GLY A 93 -0.07 15.93 51.80
#